data_AF-A0A9W4HPD9-F1
#
_entry.id   AF-A0A9W4HPD9-F1
#
_cell.length_a   1.000
_cell.length_b   1.000
_cell.length_c   1.000
_cell.angle_alpha   90.00
_cell.angle_beta   90.00
_cell.angle_gamma   90.00
#
_symmetry.space_group_name_H-M   'P 1'
#
loop_
_entity.id
_entity.type
_entity.pdbx_description
1 polymer ?
#
loop_
_entity_poly.entity_id
_entity_poly.type
_entity_poly.pdbx_seq_one_letter_code
_entity_poly.pdbx_strand_id
1 'polypeptide(L)'
;MSAAQSEIPHLLAGRDPQSPHVNDVGTKNYSRPARAIIFGRGFDLEDIDALRVLRENVAGISQDPVLWIAGDPSRKPPPGAVLPPNIHQLVAGIARKLLGEWVEAGAARNEVVLY
;
A
#
# COMPACT_ATOMS: atom_id res chain seq x y z
N MET A 1 7.38 17.11 -2.47
CA MET A 1 6.88 16.16 -1.45
C MET A 1 5.65 15.49 -2.04
N SER A 2 5.65 14.15 -2.13
CA SER A 2 4.56 13.44 -2.78
C SER A 2 3.31 13.42 -1.89
N ALA A 3 2.12 13.41 -2.48
CA ALA A 3 0.86 13.28 -1.70
C ALA A 3 0.85 12.02 -0.84
N ALA A 4 1.55 10.95 -1.24
CA ALA A 4 1.68 9.74 -0.44
C ALA A 4 2.38 10.00 0.92
N GLN A 5 3.41 10.86 0.94
CA GLN A 5 4.16 11.19 2.16
C GLN A 5 3.33 12.00 3.16
N SER A 6 2.39 12.83 2.70
CA SER A 6 1.47 13.55 3.58
C SER A 6 0.32 12.67 4.06
N GLU A 7 -0.29 11.87 3.17
CA GLU A 7 -1.55 11.17 3.46
C GLU A 7 -1.39 9.84 4.19
N ILE A 8 -0.39 9.03 3.84
CA ILE A 8 -0.22 7.66 4.38
C ILE A 8 -0.05 7.66 5.91
N PRO A 9 0.71 8.57 6.54
CA PRO A 9 0.81 8.63 7.99
C PRO A 9 -0.56 8.80 8.68
N HIS A 10 -1.49 9.57 8.10
CA HIS A 10 -2.84 9.73 8.66
C HIS A 10 -3.63 8.42 8.62
N LEU A 11 -3.59 7.72 7.49
CA LEU A 11 -4.27 6.43 7.32
C LEU A 11 -3.73 5.36 8.29
N LEU A 12 -2.41 5.35 8.51
CA LEU A 12 -1.74 4.46 9.47
C LEU A 12 -2.00 4.85 10.93
N ALA A 13 -2.38 6.10 11.19
CA ALA A 13 -2.81 6.59 12.51
C ALA A 13 -4.32 6.43 12.76
N GLY A 14 -5.08 5.87 11.79
CA GLY A 14 -6.53 5.77 11.89
C GLY A 14 -7.24 7.14 11.83
N ARG A 15 -6.73 8.04 10.99
CA ARG A 15 -7.26 9.39 10.77
C ARG A 15 -7.70 9.54 9.31
N ASP A 16 -8.65 10.45 9.09
CA ASP A 16 -9.13 10.78 7.75
C ASP A 16 -7.98 11.31 6.86
N PRO A 17 -8.01 11.01 5.55
CA PRO A 17 -7.16 11.69 4.56
C PRO A 17 -7.35 13.20 4.66
N GLN A 18 -6.25 13.95 4.50
CA GLN A 18 -6.25 15.42 4.46
C GLN A 18 -6.31 15.97 3.02
N SER A 19 -6.30 15.07 2.03
CA SER A 19 -6.47 15.42 0.62
C SER A 19 -7.73 16.28 0.39
N PRO A 20 -7.61 17.41 -0.35
CA PRO A 20 -8.77 18.22 -0.74
C PRO A 20 -9.66 17.51 -1.77
N HIS A 21 -9.16 16.44 -2.40
CA HIS A 21 -9.88 15.66 -3.39
C HIS A 21 -10.55 14.45 -2.73
N VAL A 22 -11.79 14.67 -2.26
CA VAL A 22 -12.64 13.61 -1.71
C VAL A 22 -13.21 12.76 -2.84
N ASN A 23 -13.21 11.44 -2.68
CA ASN A 23 -13.86 10.49 -3.58
C ASN A 23 -14.67 9.44 -2.80
N ASP A 24 -15.42 8.60 -3.52
CA ASP A 24 -16.30 7.57 -2.94
C ASP A 24 -15.67 6.16 -2.90
N VAL A 25 -14.34 6.07 -2.89
CA VAL A 25 -13.63 4.78 -2.87
C VAL A 25 -13.54 4.22 -1.46
N GLY A 26 -13.87 2.93 -1.30
CA GLY A 26 -13.71 2.19 -0.05
C GLY A 26 -14.82 2.44 0.96
N THR A 27 -14.60 2.00 2.21
CA THR A 27 -15.61 2.08 3.29
C THR A 27 -15.65 3.43 3.99
N LYS A 28 -14.63 4.27 3.79
CA LYS A 28 -14.41 5.54 4.52
C LYS A 28 -14.36 5.39 6.05
N ASN A 29 -14.17 4.18 6.55
CA ASN A 29 -14.01 3.95 7.99
C ASN A 29 -12.53 4.08 8.36
N TYR A 30 -12.07 5.32 8.53
CA TYR A 30 -10.68 5.61 8.86
C TYR A 30 -10.37 5.45 10.35
N SER A 31 -11.36 5.29 11.23
CA SER A 31 -11.13 5.01 12.66
C SER A 31 -10.35 3.70 12.90
N ARG A 32 -10.25 2.85 11.88
CA ARG A 32 -9.42 1.65 11.87
C ARG A 32 -8.12 1.96 11.12
N PRO A 33 -6.96 1.92 11.79
CA PRO A 33 -5.67 2.07 11.13
C PRO A 33 -5.51 1.12 9.95
N ALA A 34 -4.99 1.63 8.84
CA ALA A 34 -4.64 0.79 7.71
C ALA A 34 -3.53 -0.20 8.10
N ARG A 35 -3.72 -1.47 7.74
CA ARG A 35 -2.76 -2.56 8.02
C ARG A 35 -2.12 -3.17 6.77
N ALA A 36 -2.54 -2.75 5.59
CA ALA A 36 -1.94 -3.13 4.33
C ALA A 36 -1.95 -1.95 3.36
N ILE A 37 -0.84 -1.72 2.66
CA ILE A 37 -0.69 -0.70 1.62
C ILE A 37 -0.19 -1.38 0.36
N ILE A 38 -0.79 -1.05 -0.80
CA ILE A 38 -0.47 -1.67 -2.08
C ILE A 38 -0.03 -0.58 -3.06
N PHE A 39 1.16 -0.75 -3.64
CA PHE A 39 1.71 0.13 -4.67
C PHE A 39 1.81 -0.62 -6.00
N GLY A 40 1.40 0.05 -7.08
CA GLY A 40 1.63 -0.47 -8.44
C GLY A 40 3.09 -0.37 -8.86
N ARG A 41 3.44 -1.01 -9.99
CA ARG A 41 4.78 -0.97 -10.63
C ARG A 41 5.19 0.41 -11.19
N GLY A 42 4.39 1.44 -10.94
CA GLY A 42 4.69 2.82 -11.32
C GLY A 42 5.42 3.60 -10.22
N PHE A 43 5.56 3.01 -9.03
CA PHE A 43 6.28 3.60 -7.90
C PHE A 43 7.66 2.96 -7.76
N ASP A 44 8.63 3.77 -7.36
CA ASP A 44 9.98 3.30 -7.08
C ASP A 44 10.05 2.67 -5.69
N LEU A 45 10.85 1.62 -5.53
CA LEU A 45 10.99 0.94 -4.24
C LEU A 45 11.60 1.87 -3.17
N GLU A 46 12.46 2.81 -3.58
CA GLU A 46 13.06 3.82 -2.70
C GLU A 46 11.99 4.74 -2.09
N ASP A 47 10.97 5.14 -2.85
CA ASP A 47 9.86 5.95 -2.35
C ASP A 47 9.02 5.18 -1.31
N ILE A 48 8.82 3.88 -1.55
CA ILE A 48 8.08 3.00 -0.65
C ILE A 48 8.87 2.81 0.67
N ASP A 49 10.17 2.59 0.59
CA ASP A 49 11.03 2.51 1.77
C ASP A 49 11.08 3.83 2.54
N ALA A 50 11.13 4.98 1.84
CA ALA A 50 11.07 6.29 2.49
C ALA A 50 9.76 6.49 3.28
N LEU A 51 8.63 6.02 2.75
CA LEU A 51 7.34 6.04 3.45
C LEU A 51 7.32 5.12 4.68
N ARG A 52 7.95 3.95 4.58
CA ARG A 52 8.07 3.01 5.71
C ARG A 52 8.95 3.61 6.81
N VAL A 53 10.09 4.22 6.46
CA VAL A 53 10.95 4.91 7.43
C VAL A 53 10.22 6.12 8.03
N LEU A 54 9.43 6.85 7.24
CA LEU A 54 8.61 7.95 7.75
C LEU A 54 7.63 7.45 8.82
N ARG A 55 6.97 6.30 8.60
CA ARG A 55 6.08 5.68 9.60
C ARG A 55 6.76 5.46 10.94
N GLU A 56 8.02 5.00 10.94
CA GLU A 56 8.78 4.72 12.16
C GLU A 56 9.06 5.99 12.98
N ASN A 57 9.04 7.17 12.34
CA ASN A 57 9.37 8.45 12.96
C ASN A 57 8.16 9.35 13.27
N VAL A 58 6.94 8.95 12.86
CA VAL A 58 5.72 9.74 13.11
C VAL A 58 5.04 9.26 14.39
N ALA A 59 4.93 10.18 15.35
CA ALA A 59 4.21 9.93 16.60
C ALA A 59 2.69 9.73 16.37
N GLY A 60 2.09 8.81 17.13
CA GLY A 60 0.65 8.56 17.08
C GLY A 60 0.18 7.62 15.97
N ILE A 61 1.10 7.01 15.20
CA ILE A 61 0.80 5.90 14.31
C ILE A 61 0.55 4.62 15.12
N SER A 62 -0.39 3.78 14.65
CA SER A 62 -0.63 2.46 15.26
C SER A 62 0.63 1.61 15.27
N GLN A 63 0.88 0.92 16.37
CA GLN A 63 1.97 -0.05 16.48
C GLN A 63 1.64 -1.39 15.83
N ASP A 64 0.42 -1.54 15.31
CA ASP A 64 0.01 -2.74 14.60
C ASP A 64 0.93 -3.02 13.39
N PRO A 65 1.24 -4.30 13.13
CA PRO A 65 2.03 -4.67 11.96
C PRO A 65 1.32 -4.28 10.66
N VAL A 66 2.11 -3.80 9.69
CA VAL A 66 1.67 -3.35 8.37
C VAL A 66 2.35 -4.15 7.27
N LEU A 67 1.56 -4.64 6.31
CA LEU A 67 2.05 -5.26 5.08
C LEU A 67 2.16 -4.21 3.96
N TRP A 68 3.32 -4.16 3.32
CA TRP A 68 3.60 -3.31 2.16
C TRP A 68 3.75 -4.18 0.92
N ILE A 69 2.76 -4.15 0.03
CA ILE A 69 2.78 -4.90 -1.23
C ILE A 69 3.24 -3.93 -2.33
N ALA A 70 4.40 -4.16 -2.91
CA ALA A 70 4.96 -3.29 -3.95
C ALA A 70 5.06 -4.01 -5.28
N GLY A 71 4.70 -3.34 -6.37
CA GLY A 71 4.91 -3.89 -7.71
C GLY A 71 6.40 -4.00 -8.02
N ASP A 72 6.84 -5.16 -8.49
CA ASP A 72 8.23 -5.36 -8.90
C ASP A 72 8.57 -4.50 -10.14
N PRO A 73 9.50 -3.53 -10.03
CA PRO A 73 9.88 -2.67 -11.16
C PRO A 73 10.51 -3.45 -12.32
N SER A 74 11.17 -4.58 -12.05
CA SER A 74 11.77 -5.44 -13.08
C SER A 74 10.71 -6.13 -13.96
N ARG A 75 9.46 -6.19 -13.48
CA ARG A 75 8.30 -6.77 -14.17
C ARG A 75 7.43 -5.70 -14.83
N LYS A 76 7.95 -4.49 -14.99
CA LYS A 76 7.24 -3.42 -15.71
C LYS A 76 7.13 -3.81 -17.20
N PRO A 77 5.91 -3.79 -17.76
CA PRO A 77 5.72 -4.01 -19.19
C PRO A 77 6.53 -2.99 -20.00
N PRO A 78 7.12 -3.38 -21.15
CA PRO A 78 7.80 -2.43 -22.01
C PRO A 78 6.80 -1.37 -22.54
N PRO A 79 7.28 -0.16 -22.90
CA PRO A 79 6.44 0.86 -23.50
C PRO A 79 5.68 0.32 -24.72
N GLY A 80 4.37 0.57 -24.80
CA GLY A 80 3.52 0.10 -25.89
C GLY A 80 3.06 -1.37 -25.79
N ALA A 81 3.43 -2.09 -24.73
CA ALA A 81 2.93 -3.44 -24.50
C ALA A 81 1.39 -3.44 -24.36
N VAL A 82 0.73 -4.29 -25.15
CA VAL A 82 -0.69 -4.57 -24.97
C VAL A 82 -0.84 -5.47 -23.75
N LEU A 83 -1.39 -4.91 -22.67
CA LEU A 83 -1.67 -5.66 -21.47
C LEU A 83 -2.90 -6.56 -21.68
N PRO A 84 -2.96 -7.73 -21.02
CA PRO A 84 -4.17 -8.52 -20.97
C PRO A 84 -5.35 -7.66 -20.48
N PRO A 85 -6.56 -7.80 -21.05
CA PRO A 85 -7.70 -6.97 -20.67
C PRO A 85 -8.10 -7.14 -19.20
N ASN A 86 -7.73 -8.26 -18.59
CA ASN A 86 -7.98 -8.59 -17.19
C ASN A 86 -6.78 -8.32 -16.25
N ILE A 87 -5.77 -7.56 -16.69
CA ILE A 87 -4.55 -7.32 -15.88
C ILE A 87 -4.86 -6.78 -14.48
N HIS A 88 -5.87 -5.91 -14.35
CA HIS A 88 -6.29 -5.35 -13.06
C HIS A 88 -6.84 -6.42 -12.12
N GLN A 89 -7.61 -7.38 -12.64
CA GLN A 89 -8.15 -8.50 -11.87
C GLN A 89 -7.05 -9.46 -11.44
N LEU A 90 -6.08 -9.71 -12.32
CA LEU A 90 -4.91 -10.54 -12.02
C LEU A 90 -4.10 -9.93 -10.87
N VAL A 91 -3.78 -8.64 -10.96
CA VAL A 91 -3.04 -7.91 -9.92
C VAL A 91 -3.81 -7.89 -8.60
N ALA A 92 -5.12 -7.61 -8.63
CA ALA A 92 -5.96 -7.66 -7.43
C ALA A 92 -6.01 -9.07 -6.80
N GLY A 93 -6.03 -10.12 -7.63
CA GLY A 93 -5.96 -11.51 -7.19
C GLY A 93 -4.64 -11.85 -6.50
N ILE A 94 -3.52 -11.39 -7.05
CA ILE A 94 -2.20 -11.56 -6.44
C ILE A 94 -2.13 -10.83 -5.09
N ALA A 95 -2.54 -9.56 -5.03
CA ALA A 95 -2.53 -8.80 -3.78
C ALA A 95 -3.44 -9.44 -2.71
N ARG A 96 -4.61 -9.95 -3.10
CA ARG A 96 -5.50 -10.70 -2.20
C ARG A 96 -4.84 -11.96 -1.65
N LYS A 97 -4.13 -12.71 -2.49
CA LYS A 97 -3.39 -13.91 -2.08
C LYS A 97 -2.30 -13.56 -1.06
N LEU A 98 -1.44 -12.60 -1.38
CA LEU A 98 -0.36 -12.16 -0.50
C LEU A 98 -0.87 -11.64 0.86
N LEU A 99 -1.96 -10.87 0.83
CA LEU A 99 -2.61 -10.42 2.06
C LEU A 99 -3.16 -11.59 2.87
N GLY A 100 -3.79 -12.58 2.21
CA GLY A 100 -4.31 -13.78 2.85
C GLY A 100 -3.20 -14.58 3.53
N GLU A 101 -2.09 -14.83 2.84
CA GLU A 101 -0.93 -15.54 3.38
C GLU A 101 -0.34 -14.83 4.61
N TRP A 102 -0.24 -13.50 4.57
CA TRP A 102 0.23 -12.71 5.71
C TRP A 102 -0.75 -12.77 6.91
N VAL A 103 -2.06 -12.77 6.65
CA VAL A 103 -3.08 -12.95 7.69
C VAL A 103 -3.02 -14.35 8.29
N GLU A 104 -2.88 -15.39 7.47
CA GLU A 104 -2.73 -16.79 7.91
C GLU A 104 -1.46 -17.00 8.74
N ALA A 105 -0.38 -16.28 8.41
CA ALA A 105 0.84 -16.22 9.23
C ALA A 105 0.68 -15.43 10.55
N GLY A 106 -0.54 -14.99 10.87
CA GLY A 106 -0.89 -14.28 12.10
C GLY A 106 -0.71 -12.76 12.04
N ALA A 107 -0.32 -12.20 10.88
CA ALA A 107 -0.14 -10.77 10.68
C ALA A 107 0.71 -10.11 11.78
N ALA A 108 1.76 -10.80 12.23
CA ALA A 108 2.47 -10.50 13.47
C ALA A 108 3.66 -9.53 13.32
N ARG A 109 4.10 -9.27 12.09
CA ARG A 109 5.26 -8.40 11.81
C ARG A 109 5.05 -7.56 10.55
N ASN A 110 5.76 -6.44 10.50
CA ASN A 110 5.83 -5.63 9.28
C ASN A 110 6.53 -6.43 8.19
N GLU A 111 5.99 -6.40 6.98
CA GLU A 111 6.58 -7.10 5.82
C GLU A 111 6.50 -6.23 4.58
N VAL A 112 7.48 -6.39 3.69
CA VAL A 112 7.48 -5.82 2.34
C VAL A 112 7.53 -6.99 1.36
N VAL A 113 6.59 -7.05 0.44
CA VAL A 113 6.48 -8.16 -0.53
C VAL A 113 6.33 -7.58 -1.94
N LEU A 114 7.13 -8.11 -2.87
CA LEU A 114 7.08 -7.72 -4.29
C LEU A 114 6.14 -8.62 -5.09
N TYR A 115 5.49 -8.06 -6.13
CA TYR A 115 4.62 -8.83 -7.06
C TYR A 115 4.81 -8.54 -8.55
#